data_AF-D4CYV6-F1
#
_entry.id   AF-D4CYV6-F1
#
_cell.length_a   1.000
_cell.length_b   1.000
_cell.length_c   1.000
_cell.angle_alpha   90.00
_cell.angle_beta   90.00
_cell.angle_gamma   90.00
#
_symmetry.space_group_name_H-M   'P 1'
#
loop_
_entity.id
_entity.type
_entity.pdbx_description
1 polymer ?
#
loop_
_entity_poly.entity_id
_entity_poly.type
_entity_poly.pdbx_seq_one_letter_code
_entity_poly.pdbx_strand_id
1 'polypeptide(L)'
;KDTVIDSNGINAGGNKITNVAPGVAGTDAVNVSQLKTVRDNKIKLGGDNSSVTNEQVLSKTGGLQFNVVGTTGEIVTVASGDQVKVGLAQVVKDSINNKADTNLSNLTTAGTTAVKDIAAWKIKANSTAAETIKGGDEVVFKDGAGVKITQSGKEFTISADTSKLSQSTKLSYTANGVAAKQ
;
A
#
# COMPACT_ATOMS: atom_id res chain seq x y z
N LYS A 1 -25.02 -60.56 29.99
CA LYS A 1 -23.66 -61.08 30.24
C LYS A 1 -23.40 -60.91 31.72
N ASP A 2 -22.79 -61.89 32.36
CA ASP A 2 -22.56 -61.85 33.81
C ASP A 2 -21.37 -60.95 34.16
N THR A 3 -21.35 -60.48 35.40
CA THR A 3 -20.18 -59.80 35.98
C THR A 3 -19.17 -60.85 36.43
N VAL A 4 -17.90 -60.69 36.04
CA VAL A 4 -16.82 -61.67 36.33
C VAL A 4 -15.61 -60.94 36.93
N ILE A 5 -14.98 -61.55 37.93
CA ILE A 5 -13.68 -61.15 38.51
C ILE A 5 -12.81 -62.41 38.57
N ASP A 6 -11.70 -62.43 37.84
CA ASP A 6 -10.76 -63.56 37.82
C ASP A 6 -9.29 -63.08 37.68
N SER A 7 -8.35 -64.01 37.50
CA SER A 7 -6.92 -63.70 37.33
C SER A 7 -6.60 -62.86 36.09
N ASN A 8 -7.51 -62.76 35.14
CA ASN A 8 -7.38 -61.96 33.92
C ASN A 8 -8.00 -60.55 34.07
N GLY A 9 -8.74 -60.27 35.15
CA GLY A 9 -9.24 -58.94 35.48
C GLY A 9 -10.74 -58.89 35.82
N ILE A 10 -11.37 -57.78 35.46
CA ILE A 10 -12.78 -57.46 35.79
C ILE A 10 -13.58 -57.26 34.50
N ASN A 11 -14.73 -57.93 34.41
CA ASN A 11 -15.74 -57.71 33.38
C ASN A 11 -17.05 -57.27 34.04
N ALA A 12 -17.52 -56.05 33.72
CA ALA A 12 -18.75 -55.49 34.28
C ALA A 12 -20.05 -56.05 33.67
N GLY A 13 -19.98 -56.96 32.70
CA GLY A 13 -21.17 -57.57 32.09
C GLY A 13 -22.04 -56.61 31.27
N GLY A 14 -21.52 -55.43 30.91
CA GLY A 14 -22.28 -54.33 30.28
C GLY A 14 -22.96 -53.39 31.28
N ASN A 15 -22.79 -53.63 32.58
CA ASN A 15 -23.29 -52.73 33.61
C ASN A 15 -22.40 -51.49 33.77
N LYS A 16 -22.99 -50.39 34.25
CA LYS A 16 -22.23 -49.23 34.70
C LYS A 16 -21.50 -49.55 36.01
N ILE A 17 -20.25 -49.15 36.14
CA ILE A 17 -19.54 -49.12 37.42
C ILE A 17 -19.85 -47.77 38.07
N THR A 18 -20.66 -47.77 39.13
CA THR A 18 -21.09 -46.56 39.83
C THR A 18 -20.21 -46.32 41.06
N ASN A 19 -20.34 -45.12 41.66
CA ASN A 19 -19.60 -44.72 42.87
C ASN A 19 -18.07 -44.74 42.74
N VAL A 20 -17.56 -44.53 41.52
CA VAL A 20 -16.13 -44.37 41.27
C VAL A 20 -15.72 -42.95 41.67
N ALA A 21 -14.93 -42.84 42.74
CA ALA A 21 -14.31 -41.57 43.15
C ALA A 21 -13.40 -41.04 42.03
N PRO A 22 -13.12 -39.72 41.98
CA PRO A 22 -12.15 -39.18 41.04
C PRO A 22 -10.79 -39.87 41.21
N GLY A 23 -10.22 -40.40 40.13
CA GLY A 23 -8.87 -40.96 40.15
C GLY A 23 -7.82 -39.88 40.40
N VAL A 24 -6.78 -40.21 41.17
CA VAL A 24 -5.72 -39.28 41.58
C VAL A 24 -4.35 -39.74 41.09
N ALA A 25 -4.04 -41.03 41.20
CA ALA A 25 -2.81 -41.62 40.69
C ALA A 25 -2.92 -41.97 39.19
N GLY A 26 -1.78 -42.11 38.51
CA GLY A 26 -1.73 -42.40 37.07
C GLY A 26 -2.35 -43.74 36.64
N THR A 27 -2.65 -44.63 37.59
CA THR A 27 -3.27 -45.95 37.36
C THR A 27 -4.72 -46.03 37.86
N ASP A 28 -5.27 -44.95 38.40
CA ASP A 28 -6.64 -44.95 38.90
C ASP A 28 -7.65 -44.89 37.74
N ALA A 29 -8.83 -45.46 37.96
CA ALA A 29 -9.94 -45.30 37.03
C ALA A 29 -10.45 -43.84 37.05
N VAL A 30 -10.76 -43.30 35.87
CA VAL A 30 -11.40 -41.99 35.73
C VAL A 30 -12.92 -42.13 35.72
N ASN A 31 -13.62 -41.23 36.39
CA ASN A 31 -15.08 -41.17 36.31
C ASN A 31 -15.54 -40.15 35.26
N VAL A 32 -16.85 -40.17 34.95
CA VAL A 32 -17.42 -39.31 33.90
C VAL A 32 -17.31 -37.81 34.24
N SER A 33 -17.27 -37.41 35.51
CA SER A 33 -17.12 -35.98 35.85
C SER A 33 -15.72 -35.47 35.49
N GLN A 34 -14.66 -36.26 35.70
CA GLN A 34 -13.31 -35.90 35.24
C GLN A 34 -13.24 -35.74 33.72
N LEU A 35 -13.87 -36.64 32.96
CA LEU A 35 -13.95 -36.53 31.50
C LEU A 35 -14.73 -35.27 31.07
N LYS A 36 -15.86 -34.96 31.72
CA LYS A 36 -16.67 -33.76 31.42
C LYS A 36 -15.89 -32.48 31.66
N THR A 37 -15.09 -32.39 32.73
CA THR A 37 -14.25 -31.22 32.99
C THR A 37 -13.31 -30.93 31.83
N VAL A 38 -12.63 -31.94 31.29
CA VAL A 38 -11.71 -31.76 30.15
C VAL A 38 -12.47 -31.45 28.85
N ARG A 39 -13.55 -32.20 28.60
CA ARG A 39 -14.36 -32.11 27.38
C ARG A 39 -15.13 -30.79 27.28
N ASP A 40 -15.51 -30.20 28.41
CA ASP A 40 -16.31 -28.97 28.47
C ASP A 40 -15.44 -27.74 28.79
N ASN A 41 -14.11 -27.86 28.62
CA ASN A 41 -13.21 -26.71 28.64
C ASN A 41 -13.66 -25.66 27.62
N LYS A 42 -13.46 -24.40 28.02
CA LYS A 42 -13.92 -23.21 27.32
C LYS A 42 -12.74 -22.46 26.73
N ILE A 43 -12.87 -22.03 25.48
CA ILE A 43 -11.86 -21.29 24.73
C ILE A 43 -12.46 -19.98 24.25
N LYS A 44 -11.66 -18.91 24.31
CA LYS A 44 -11.92 -17.61 23.67
C LYS A 44 -10.64 -17.19 22.94
N LEU A 45 -10.79 -16.51 21.81
CA LEU A 45 -9.68 -15.85 21.14
C LEU A 45 -9.74 -14.36 21.47
N GLY A 46 -8.60 -13.80 21.88
CA GLY A 46 -8.44 -12.35 22.03
C GLY A 46 -8.00 -11.71 20.71
N GLY A 47 -8.37 -10.45 20.52
CA GLY A 47 -7.92 -9.61 19.42
C GLY A 47 -7.44 -8.25 19.92
N ASP A 48 -7.18 -7.35 18.98
CA ASP A 48 -6.79 -5.98 19.28
C ASP A 48 -7.84 -5.27 20.13
N ASN A 49 -7.40 -4.22 20.85
CA ASN A 49 -8.23 -3.42 21.75
C ASN A 49 -8.97 -4.25 22.81
N SER A 50 -8.34 -5.33 23.27
CA SER A 50 -8.89 -6.26 24.28
C SER A 50 -10.22 -6.90 23.86
N SER A 51 -10.51 -6.96 22.56
CA SER A 51 -11.69 -7.66 22.05
C SER A 51 -11.55 -9.16 22.26
N VAL A 52 -12.68 -9.85 22.48
CA VAL A 52 -12.71 -11.30 22.66
C VAL A 52 -13.87 -11.92 21.89
N THR A 53 -13.67 -13.12 21.36
CA THR A 53 -14.76 -13.89 20.76
C THR A 53 -15.73 -14.40 21.83
N ASN A 54 -16.92 -14.79 21.39
CA ASN A 54 -17.81 -15.61 22.22
C ASN A 54 -17.12 -16.90 22.66
N GLU A 55 -17.43 -17.33 23.87
CA GLU A 55 -16.93 -18.57 24.44
C GLU A 55 -17.30 -19.78 23.59
N GLN A 56 -16.32 -20.62 23.28
CA GLN A 56 -16.52 -21.90 22.61
C GLN A 56 -16.22 -23.04 23.58
N VAL A 57 -17.13 -23.99 23.70
CA VAL A 57 -16.93 -25.22 24.49
C VAL A 57 -16.37 -26.30 23.57
N LEU A 58 -15.34 -27.03 24.01
CA LEU A 58 -14.71 -28.09 23.20
C LEU A 58 -15.69 -29.18 22.75
N SER A 59 -16.76 -29.43 23.51
CA SER A 59 -17.81 -30.40 23.21
C SER A 59 -18.89 -29.91 22.24
N LYS A 60 -18.66 -28.81 21.49
CA LYS A 60 -19.65 -28.23 20.57
C LYS A 60 -20.16 -29.26 19.54
N THR A 61 -21.48 -29.49 19.54
CA THR A 61 -22.16 -30.31 18.52
C THR A 61 -21.92 -29.75 17.12
N GLY A 62 -21.52 -30.60 16.19
CA GLY A 62 -21.14 -30.20 14.83
C GLY A 62 -19.67 -29.76 14.68
N GLY A 63 -18.89 -29.80 15.77
CA GLY A 63 -17.48 -29.45 15.78
C GLY A 63 -17.21 -27.97 16.02
N LEU A 64 -15.93 -27.65 16.15
CA LEU A 64 -15.44 -26.27 16.27
C LEU A 64 -14.92 -25.80 14.91
N GLN A 65 -15.31 -24.60 14.51
CA GLN A 65 -14.72 -23.88 13.39
C GLN A 65 -14.32 -22.49 13.88
N PHE A 66 -13.04 -22.16 13.72
CA PHE A 66 -12.51 -20.83 14.01
C PHE A 66 -12.19 -20.14 12.69
N ASN A 67 -13.02 -19.16 12.33
CA ASN A 67 -12.76 -18.34 11.16
C ASN A 67 -11.75 -17.25 11.54
N VAL A 68 -10.67 -17.14 10.78
CA VAL A 68 -9.79 -15.97 10.80
C VAL A 68 -10.22 -15.11 9.63
N VAL A 69 -10.75 -13.92 9.89
CA VAL A 69 -11.31 -13.03 8.87
C VAL A 69 -10.69 -11.64 8.97
N GLY A 70 -10.50 -10.99 7.82
CA GLY A 70 -10.25 -9.55 7.79
C GLY A 70 -11.50 -8.76 8.14
N THR A 71 -11.34 -7.50 8.54
CA THR A 71 -12.44 -6.63 8.97
C THR A 71 -13.24 -6.09 7.79
N THR A 72 -12.56 -5.39 6.88
CA THR A 72 -13.17 -4.47 5.90
C THR A 72 -12.62 -4.68 4.48
N GLY A 73 -12.01 -5.84 4.23
CA GLY A 73 -11.52 -6.25 2.91
C GLY A 73 -10.08 -5.85 2.61
N GLU A 74 -9.36 -5.23 3.55
CA GLU A 74 -7.92 -4.93 3.43
C GLU A 74 -7.06 -6.15 3.71
N ILE A 75 -7.53 -7.04 4.57
CA ILE A 75 -6.90 -8.32 4.90
C ILE A 75 -7.71 -9.45 4.27
N VAL A 76 -7.03 -10.31 3.53
CA VAL A 76 -7.57 -11.56 3.01
C VAL A 76 -6.98 -12.74 3.77
N THR A 77 -7.83 -13.72 4.05
CA THR A 77 -7.44 -14.98 4.66
C THR A 77 -7.82 -16.13 3.76
N VAL A 78 -6.93 -17.12 3.64
CA VAL A 78 -7.17 -18.32 2.83
C VAL A 78 -6.74 -19.53 3.65
N ALA A 79 -7.70 -20.40 3.98
CA ALA A 79 -7.44 -21.68 4.63
C ALA A 79 -7.22 -22.78 3.57
N SER A 80 -6.13 -23.54 3.70
CA SER A 80 -5.84 -24.68 2.82
C SER A 80 -4.88 -25.63 3.53
N GLY A 81 -5.21 -26.92 3.55
CA GLY A 81 -4.41 -27.92 4.27
C GLY A 81 -4.37 -27.63 5.77
N ASP A 82 -3.17 -27.53 6.33
CA ASP A 82 -2.88 -27.28 7.73
C ASP A 82 -2.65 -25.80 8.07
N GLN A 83 -2.84 -24.90 7.10
CA GLN A 83 -2.49 -23.48 7.23
C GLN A 83 -3.67 -22.54 6.97
N VAL A 84 -3.66 -21.42 7.68
CA VAL A 84 -4.41 -20.21 7.35
C VAL A 84 -3.42 -19.14 6.94
N LYS A 85 -3.40 -18.77 5.66
CA LYS A 85 -2.57 -17.67 5.16
C LYS A 85 -3.31 -16.35 5.42
N VAL A 86 -2.59 -15.38 5.96
CA VAL A 86 -3.08 -14.01 6.19
C VAL A 86 -2.24 -13.08 5.33
N GLY A 87 -2.88 -12.20 4.58
CA GLY A 87 -2.17 -11.23 3.75
C GLY A 87 -3.01 -10.02 3.39
N LEU A 88 -2.37 -9.05 2.73
CA LEU A 88 -3.07 -7.88 2.20
C LEU A 88 -3.91 -8.28 0.99
N ALA A 89 -5.10 -7.69 0.90
CA ALA A 89 -5.95 -7.77 -0.27
C ALA A 89 -5.29 -7.13 -1.49
N GLN A 90 -5.71 -7.57 -2.69
CA GLN A 90 -5.11 -7.09 -3.94
C GLN A 90 -5.27 -5.57 -4.09
N VAL A 91 -6.44 -5.02 -3.76
CA VAL A 91 -6.69 -3.56 -3.84
C VAL A 91 -5.74 -2.74 -2.97
N VAL A 92 -5.33 -3.27 -1.81
CA VAL A 92 -4.36 -2.62 -0.93
C VAL A 92 -2.95 -2.72 -1.52
N LYS A 93 -2.56 -3.89 -2.02
CA LYS A 93 -1.28 -4.07 -2.72
C LYS A 93 -1.17 -3.14 -3.92
N ASP A 94 -2.23 -3.03 -4.71
CA ASP A 94 -2.28 -2.14 -5.87
C ASP A 94 -2.14 -0.68 -5.42
N SER A 95 -2.87 -0.27 -4.37
CA SER A 95 -2.78 1.09 -3.81
C SER A 95 -1.39 1.44 -3.31
N ILE A 96 -0.67 0.47 -2.71
CA ILE A 96 0.72 0.65 -2.24
C ILE A 96 1.68 0.73 -3.43
N ASN A 97 1.57 -0.19 -4.40
CA ASN A 97 2.42 -0.21 -5.60
C ASN A 97 2.21 1.03 -6.48
N ASN A 98 1.07 1.70 -6.33
CA ASN A 98 0.67 2.88 -7.06
C ASN A 98 1.03 4.20 -6.36
N LYS A 99 1.96 4.21 -5.41
CA LYS A 99 2.44 5.45 -4.77
C LYS A 99 3.39 6.20 -5.70
N ALA A 100 3.32 7.53 -5.65
CA ALA A 100 4.07 8.45 -6.51
C ALA A 100 5.60 8.25 -6.50
N ASP A 101 6.16 7.66 -5.44
CA ASP A 101 7.60 7.37 -5.33
C ASP A 101 8.04 6.14 -6.15
N THR A 102 7.12 5.20 -6.41
CA THR A 102 7.40 3.97 -7.19
C THR A 102 6.90 4.09 -8.63
N ASN A 103 5.75 4.76 -8.83
CA ASN A 103 5.11 4.90 -10.13
C ASN A 103 4.33 6.22 -10.21
N LEU A 104 4.47 6.95 -11.32
CA LEU A 104 3.70 8.17 -11.64
C LEU A 104 2.68 7.97 -12.76
N SER A 105 2.57 6.77 -13.34
CA SER A 105 1.62 6.46 -14.42
C SER A 105 0.16 6.57 -13.99
N ASN A 106 -0.09 6.71 -12.69
CA ASN A 106 -1.40 6.85 -12.08
C ASN A 106 -1.78 8.27 -11.72
N LEU A 107 -0.92 9.25 -12.00
CA LEU A 107 -1.34 10.64 -11.91
C LEU A 107 -2.59 10.81 -12.77
N THR A 108 -3.66 11.28 -12.13
CA THR A 108 -4.85 11.72 -12.84
C THR A 108 -4.50 12.93 -13.71
N THR A 109 -5.41 13.35 -14.58
CA THR A 109 -5.26 14.62 -15.30
C THR A 109 -4.99 15.79 -14.34
N ALA A 110 -5.68 15.81 -13.19
CA ALA A 110 -5.45 16.82 -12.15
C ALA A 110 -4.04 16.72 -11.53
N GLY A 111 -3.57 15.49 -11.24
CA GLY A 111 -2.21 15.27 -10.73
C GLY A 111 -1.13 15.71 -11.73
N THR A 112 -1.32 15.40 -13.01
CA THR A 112 -0.43 15.83 -14.09
C THR A 112 -0.41 17.37 -14.23
N THR A 113 -1.57 18.01 -14.15
CA THR A 113 -1.68 19.48 -14.16
C THR A 113 -0.96 20.09 -12.96
N ALA A 114 -1.12 19.55 -11.76
CA ALA A 114 -0.43 20.04 -10.57
C ALA A 114 1.10 19.97 -10.73
N VAL A 115 1.64 18.88 -11.28
CA VAL A 115 3.07 18.77 -11.59
C VAL A 115 3.51 19.82 -12.62
N LYS A 116 2.74 20.01 -13.71
CA LYS A 116 3.03 21.01 -14.74
C LYS A 116 2.98 22.44 -14.21
N ASP A 117 2.07 22.73 -13.28
CA ASP A 117 1.91 24.03 -12.65
C ASP A 117 3.03 24.30 -11.63
N ILE A 118 3.48 23.28 -10.86
CA ILE A 118 4.65 23.39 -9.98
C ILE A 118 5.92 23.66 -10.79
N ALA A 119 6.05 23.05 -11.97
CA ALA A 119 7.18 23.26 -12.88
C ALA A 119 7.10 24.57 -13.67
N ALA A 120 6.00 25.32 -13.56
CA ALA A 120 5.80 26.53 -14.34
C ALA A 120 6.72 27.68 -13.89
N TRP A 121 7.09 28.55 -14.82
CA TRP A 121 7.88 29.75 -14.56
C TRP A 121 7.30 30.94 -15.33
N LYS A 122 7.75 32.15 -15.01
CA LYS A 122 7.25 33.40 -15.62
C LYS A 122 8.26 33.95 -16.62
N ILE A 123 7.80 34.31 -17.82
CA ILE A 123 8.58 35.06 -18.81
C ILE A 123 8.05 36.48 -18.94
N LYS A 124 8.95 37.46 -19.13
CA LYS A 124 8.59 38.87 -19.36
C LYS A 124 9.68 39.53 -20.21
N ALA A 125 9.28 40.33 -21.18
CA ALA A 125 10.19 41.14 -21.98
C ALA A 125 9.97 42.62 -21.67
N ASN A 126 11.02 43.33 -21.24
CA ASN A 126 10.93 44.76 -20.91
C ASN A 126 9.78 45.04 -19.93
N SER A 127 8.92 46.02 -20.26
CA SER A 127 7.77 46.42 -19.43
C SER A 127 6.47 45.67 -19.75
N THR A 128 6.51 44.56 -20.52
CA THR A 128 5.28 43.80 -20.83
C THR A 128 4.69 43.13 -19.58
N ALA A 129 3.46 42.63 -19.70
CA ALA A 129 2.91 41.70 -18.71
C ALA A 129 3.78 40.42 -18.65
N ALA A 130 3.84 39.80 -17.47
CA ALA A 130 4.52 38.53 -17.30
C ALA A 130 3.58 37.39 -17.68
N GLU A 131 4.03 36.54 -18.60
CA GLU A 131 3.32 35.35 -19.05
C GLU A 131 3.78 34.13 -18.25
N THR A 132 2.88 33.16 -18.06
CA THR A 132 3.24 31.88 -17.43
C THR A 132 3.60 30.87 -18.51
N ILE A 133 4.77 30.27 -18.39
CA ILE A 133 5.19 29.12 -19.20
C ILE A 133 5.02 27.88 -18.34
N LYS A 134 4.06 27.04 -18.70
CA LYS A 134 3.77 25.76 -18.04
C LYS A 134 4.48 24.60 -18.72
N GLY A 135 4.51 23.44 -18.06
CA GLY A 135 5.05 22.22 -18.64
C GLY A 135 4.32 21.80 -19.92
N GLY A 136 5.02 21.87 -21.05
CA GLY A 136 4.51 21.55 -22.38
C GLY A 136 4.27 22.76 -23.29
N ASP A 137 4.40 23.99 -22.78
CA ASP A 137 4.31 25.19 -23.60
C ASP A 137 5.59 25.36 -24.45
N GLU A 138 5.44 25.90 -25.66
CA GLU A 138 6.56 26.29 -26.51
C GLU A 138 6.92 27.76 -26.31
N VAL A 139 8.21 28.05 -26.16
CA VAL A 139 8.73 29.42 -26.19
C VAL A 139 9.44 29.63 -27.51
N VAL A 140 8.91 30.54 -28.33
CA VAL A 140 9.42 30.80 -29.67
C VAL A 140 10.12 32.15 -29.73
N PHE A 141 11.41 32.13 -30.07
CA PHE A 141 12.18 33.32 -30.42
C PHE A 141 12.23 33.45 -31.95
N LYS A 142 11.89 34.62 -32.47
CA LYS A 142 11.86 34.89 -33.92
C LYS A 142 12.99 35.83 -34.31
N ASP A 143 13.52 35.65 -35.52
CA ASP A 143 14.42 36.61 -36.15
C ASP A 143 13.77 37.99 -36.23
N GLY A 144 14.55 39.02 -35.97
CA GLY A 144 14.15 40.42 -36.09
C GLY A 144 14.74 41.08 -37.33
N ALA A 145 14.34 42.31 -37.61
CA ALA A 145 15.04 43.13 -38.60
C ALA A 145 16.48 43.38 -38.11
N GLY A 146 17.47 42.78 -38.76
CA GLY A 146 18.89 42.91 -38.41
C GLY A 146 19.36 42.00 -37.26
N VAL A 147 18.51 41.09 -36.75
CA VAL A 147 18.88 40.14 -35.69
C VAL A 147 18.55 38.73 -36.16
N LYS A 148 19.54 37.84 -36.06
CA LYS A 148 19.39 36.42 -36.34
C LYS A 148 19.59 35.61 -35.06
N ILE A 149 18.65 34.71 -34.79
CA ILE A 149 18.64 33.82 -33.63
C ILE A 149 18.74 32.39 -34.12
N THR A 150 19.72 31.65 -33.64
CA THR A 150 19.85 30.21 -33.90
C THR A 150 19.89 29.43 -32.59
N GLN A 151 19.40 28.19 -32.63
CA GLN A 151 19.40 27.28 -31.49
C GLN A 151 20.10 25.98 -31.89
N SER A 152 20.99 25.51 -31.03
CA SER A 152 21.54 24.15 -31.09
C SER A 152 21.39 23.52 -29.71
N GLY A 153 20.46 22.58 -29.56
CA GLY A 153 20.14 21.98 -28.26
C GLY A 153 19.69 23.04 -27.24
N LYS A 154 20.49 23.23 -26.18
CA LYS A 154 20.23 24.20 -25.09
C LYS A 154 20.97 25.53 -25.28
N GLU A 155 21.74 25.69 -26.35
CA GLU A 155 22.49 26.91 -26.64
C GLU A 155 21.74 27.76 -27.67
N PHE A 156 21.66 29.05 -27.39
CA PHE A 156 21.08 30.05 -28.27
C PHE A 156 22.17 31.05 -28.67
N THR A 157 22.32 31.27 -29.97
CA THR A 157 23.19 32.32 -30.51
C THR A 157 22.32 33.45 -31.04
N ILE A 158 22.53 34.65 -30.51
CA ILE A 158 21.88 35.87 -30.98
C ILE A 158 22.96 36.71 -31.66
N SER A 159 22.77 37.03 -32.93
CA SER A 159 23.76 37.72 -33.75
C SER A 159 23.11 38.83 -34.57
N ALA A 160 23.90 39.82 -34.97
CA ALA A 160 23.46 40.76 -35.98
C ALA A 160 23.37 40.04 -37.34
N ASP A 161 22.29 40.27 -38.08
CA ASP A 161 22.14 39.78 -39.45
C ASP A 161 22.95 40.67 -40.39
N THR A 162 24.22 40.32 -40.59
CA THR A 162 25.17 41.12 -41.38
C THR A 162 24.82 41.22 -42.85
N SER A 163 23.98 40.32 -43.37
CA SER A 163 23.49 40.39 -44.75
C SER A 163 22.56 41.59 -45.01
N LYS A 164 21.98 42.16 -43.95
CA LYS A 164 21.06 43.29 -44.01
C LYS A 164 21.71 44.62 -43.63
N LEU A 165 23.02 44.63 -43.38
CA LEU A 165 23.79 45.83 -43.08
C LEU A 165 24.44 46.34 -44.38
N SER A 166 24.11 47.54 -44.84
CA SER A 166 24.84 48.17 -45.95
C SER A 166 26.18 48.72 -45.46
N GLN A 167 27.18 48.85 -46.33
CA GLN A 167 28.51 49.41 -45.98
C GLN A 167 28.47 50.84 -45.39
N SER A 168 27.36 51.57 -45.56
CA SER A 168 27.13 52.90 -44.99
C SER A 168 26.28 52.90 -43.71
N THR A 169 25.81 51.74 -43.25
CA THR A 169 24.99 51.61 -42.04
C THR A 169 25.90 51.70 -40.80
N LYS A 170 25.94 52.87 -40.14
CA LYS A 170 26.58 53.00 -38.83
C LYS A 170 25.72 52.33 -37.76
N LEU A 171 26.20 51.23 -37.20
CA LEU A 171 25.60 50.59 -36.03
C LEU A 171 26.05 51.33 -34.77
N SER A 172 25.29 52.32 -34.32
CA SER A 172 25.47 52.84 -32.97
C SER A 172 24.77 51.90 -31.98
N TYR A 173 25.52 51.14 -31.20
CA TYR A 173 24.98 50.38 -30.08
C TYR A 173 25.44 50.98 -28.77
N THR A 174 24.54 51.03 -27.80
CA THR A 174 24.85 51.38 -26.42
C THR A 174 24.92 50.07 -25.65
N ALA A 175 26.12 49.55 -25.43
CA ALA A 175 26.28 48.47 -24.46
C ALA A 175 25.99 49.06 -23.07
N ASN A 176 25.12 48.39 -22.29
CA ASN A 176 24.64 48.83 -20.97
C ASN A 176 25.67 49.68 -20.20
N GLY A 177 25.47 51.00 -20.19
CA GLY A 177 26.23 51.95 -19.36
C GLY A 177 27.50 52.57 -19.95
N VAL A 178 27.87 52.33 -21.23
CA VAL A 178 29.02 53.02 -21.86
C VAL A 178 28.57 53.78 -23.12
N ALA A 179 29.13 54.98 -23.32
CA ALA A 179 28.82 55.84 -24.47
C ALA A 179 28.95 55.08 -25.79
N ALA A 180 28.00 55.31 -26.71
CA ALA A 180 27.92 54.64 -27.99
C ALA A 180 29.26 54.73 -28.74
N LYS A 181 29.84 53.58 -29.12
CA LYS A 181 30.93 53.52 -30.09
C LYS A 181 30.31 53.38 -31.48
N GLN A 182 30.77 54.23 -32.40
CA GLN A 182 30.43 54.18 -33.82
C GLN A 182 31.37 53.25 -34.57
#